data_AF-A0A0C3FSW4-F1
#
_entry.id   AF-A0A0C3FSW4-F1
#
_cell.length_a   1.000
_cell.length_b   1.000
_cell.length_c   1.000
_cell.angle_alpha   90.00
_cell.angle_beta   90.00
_cell.angle_gamma   90.00
#
_symmetry.space_group_name_H-M   'P 1'
#
loop_
_entity.id
_entity.type
_entity.pdbx_description
1 polymer ?
#
loop_
_entity_poly.entity_id
_entity_poly.type
_entity_poly.pdbx_seq_one_letter_code
_entity_poly.pdbx_strand_id
1 'polypeptide(L)'
;MHAPDPESRLTSSIYDITPSRALQVYMTRYGTENENPDWDNEVLGPMNGDAEKLASEGLCHFRVRDNLQNTTNIDSVTDSLRIIGVLSFHPPIRYALANNLSFRIVTSVLTSITSQPYSPSTARAVCSCIVECCTYLICWLETANGVSGIQQALEAGLLSALVKSDPWLSKFDAAHSTMHLPLLSNVLPKYLIYRSVVRRVTKSLRNISMLGDEQKMVQGTLYWSAWSQFKQTAAERSRIDKEMEIGSAGRMLCSNKKCAKVDVKGAFMRCSGCKQSFYCSPSCQVADWKDGTHRTSCKEAQQRSKIDGMSSFFSKSDNEFITKVVVQEYKSRIEEIRQIRGSMKQADSLPLIVNLDYCCVPVKMTIGSPTTCRPSGLDDDEELRASWDAIIEKIEKRSKDIGLVYAVIPEGEATTCLMHMVDIPKNPDARPSPTPEEVKAGLSRIVREVTGSNPHAYGPGASEEERMKARAYAAGSRVTEALILNGMNLARKGNI
;
A
#
# COMPACT_ATOMS: atom_id res chain seq x y z
N MET A 1 -28.01 -63.09 -43.38
CA MET A 1 -27.77 -61.67 -43.71
C MET A 1 -28.95 -60.86 -43.22
N HIS A 2 -28.84 -60.31 -42.01
CA HIS A 2 -29.60 -59.16 -41.55
C HIS A 2 -28.63 -58.34 -40.71
N ALA A 3 -28.44 -57.08 -41.10
CA ALA A 3 -27.54 -56.14 -40.46
C ALA A 3 -28.08 -55.74 -39.07
N PRO A 4 -27.23 -55.62 -38.04
CA PRO A 4 -27.66 -55.13 -36.75
C PRO A 4 -27.70 -53.59 -36.72
N ASP A 5 -28.68 -53.12 -35.97
CA ASP A 5 -29.11 -51.78 -35.62
C ASP A 5 -27.98 -50.87 -35.06
N PRO A 6 -27.86 -49.57 -35.45
CA PRO A 6 -26.77 -48.69 -35.00
C PRO A 6 -26.90 -48.16 -33.56
N GLU A 7 -27.97 -48.45 -32.81
CA GLU A 7 -28.21 -47.83 -31.50
C GLU A 7 -27.68 -48.59 -30.26
N SER A 8 -26.70 -49.48 -30.42
CA SER A 8 -26.13 -50.22 -29.27
C SER A 8 -24.61 -50.13 -29.19
N ARG A 9 -24.07 -48.93 -28.97
CA ARG A 9 -22.67 -48.76 -28.53
C ARG A 9 -22.36 -47.39 -27.91
N LEU A 10 -23.07 -47.04 -26.85
CA LEU A 10 -22.61 -46.04 -25.88
C LEU A 10 -22.93 -46.50 -24.47
N THR A 11 -22.13 -47.43 -23.95
CA THR A 11 -22.03 -47.65 -22.51
C THR A 11 -20.58 -47.47 -22.07
N SER A 12 -20.43 -46.53 -21.13
CA SER A 12 -19.37 -46.42 -20.12
C SER A 12 -17.94 -46.06 -20.57
N SER A 13 -17.51 -44.84 -20.23
CA SER A 13 -16.17 -44.61 -19.63
C SER A 13 -16.00 -43.16 -19.09
N ILE A 14 -16.21 -42.99 -17.77
CA ILE A 14 -15.40 -42.12 -16.86
C ILE A 14 -15.41 -40.59 -17.09
N TYR A 15 -16.54 -39.94 -17.39
CA TYR A 15 -16.62 -38.47 -17.38
C TYR A 15 -17.99 -37.95 -16.89
N ASP A 16 -18.37 -38.29 -15.66
CA ASP A 16 -19.64 -37.78 -15.10
C ASP A 16 -19.52 -37.30 -13.66
N ILE A 17 -18.47 -36.53 -13.40
CA ILE A 17 -18.52 -35.51 -12.35
C ILE A 17 -18.28 -34.17 -13.02
N THR A 18 -19.32 -33.69 -13.73
CA THR A 18 -19.19 -32.49 -14.55
C THR A 18 -19.54 -31.24 -13.72
N PRO A 19 -18.65 -30.23 -13.64
CA PRO A 19 -18.92 -28.90 -13.12
C PRO A 19 -20.19 -28.23 -13.70
N SER A 20 -20.69 -28.72 -14.85
CA SER A 20 -21.96 -28.33 -15.48
C SER A 20 -23.19 -28.57 -14.60
N ARG A 21 -23.26 -29.63 -13.78
CA ARG A 21 -24.42 -29.89 -12.91
C ARG A 21 -24.42 -28.99 -11.68
N ALA A 22 -23.24 -28.70 -11.13
CA ALA A 22 -23.06 -27.71 -10.08
C ALA A 22 -23.39 -26.28 -10.56
N LEU A 23 -23.00 -25.93 -11.80
CA LEU A 23 -23.38 -24.67 -12.45
C LEU A 23 -24.89 -24.58 -12.66
N GLN A 24 -25.51 -25.66 -13.13
CA GLN A 24 -26.94 -25.70 -13.41
C GLN A 24 -27.75 -25.60 -12.10
N VAL A 25 -27.35 -26.30 -11.04
CA VAL A 25 -27.95 -26.18 -9.71
C VAL A 25 -27.78 -24.77 -9.14
N TYR A 26 -26.60 -24.18 -9.26
CA TYR A 26 -26.35 -22.81 -8.77
C TYR A 26 -27.11 -21.74 -9.57
N MET A 27 -27.06 -21.78 -10.90
CA MET A 27 -27.77 -20.82 -11.76
C MET A 27 -29.30 -20.94 -11.64
N THR A 28 -29.83 -22.15 -11.46
CA THR A 28 -31.26 -22.36 -11.25
C THR A 28 -31.69 -21.87 -9.86
N ARG A 29 -30.97 -22.19 -8.77
CA ARG A 29 -31.39 -21.81 -7.40
C ARG A 29 -31.10 -20.36 -7.02
N TYR A 30 -29.95 -19.80 -7.39
CA TYR A 30 -29.59 -18.42 -7.02
C TYR A 30 -30.38 -17.37 -7.83
N GLY A 31 -30.79 -17.71 -9.05
CA GLY A 31 -31.60 -16.84 -9.91
C GLY A 31 -33.10 -16.85 -9.60
N THR A 32 -33.63 -17.89 -8.93
CA THR A 32 -35.08 -18.08 -8.75
C THR A 32 -35.55 -18.30 -7.32
N GLU A 33 -34.71 -18.82 -6.41
CA GLU A 33 -35.15 -19.28 -5.08
C GLU A 33 -34.39 -18.66 -3.89
N ASN A 34 -33.27 -17.96 -4.13
CA ASN A 34 -32.51 -17.25 -3.08
C ASN A 34 -31.98 -18.17 -1.94
N GLU A 35 -31.92 -19.48 -2.17
CA GLU A 35 -31.39 -20.46 -1.23
C GLU A 35 -29.89 -20.71 -1.47
N ASN A 36 -29.07 -20.57 -0.43
CA ASN A 36 -27.66 -20.94 -0.48
C ASN A 36 -27.52 -22.46 -0.64
N PRO A 37 -26.66 -22.96 -1.55
CA PRO A 37 -26.44 -24.40 -1.69
C PRO A 37 -25.87 -25.00 -0.40
N ASP A 38 -26.27 -26.24 -0.09
CA ASP A 38 -25.65 -27.01 1.00
C ASP A 38 -24.25 -27.44 0.56
N TRP A 39 -23.26 -26.63 0.92
CA TRP A 39 -21.87 -26.83 0.49
C TRP A 39 -21.28 -28.15 0.96
N ASP A 40 -21.64 -28.62 2.15
CA ASP A 40 -21.04 -29.80 2.74
C ASP A 40 -21.66 -31.08 2.17
N ASN A 41 -23.00 -31.14 2.05
CA ASN A 41 -23.68 -32.35 1.62
C ASN A 41 -23.89 -32.43 0.10
N GLU A 42 -24.29 -31.34 -0.56
CA GLU A 42 -24.61 -31.35 -2.00
C GLU A 42 -23.38 -31.12 -2.87
N VAL A 43 -22.45 -30.25 -2.45
CA VAL A 43 -21.27 -29.87 -3.27
C VAL A 43 -20.04 -30.72 -2.94
N LEU A 44 -19.67 -30.80 -1.66
CA LEU A 44 -18.50 -31.56 -1.21
C LEU A 44 -18.80 -33.04 -0.94
N GLY A 45 -20.04 -33.39 -0.59
CA GLY A 45 -20.47 -34.76 -0.33
C GLY A 45 -20.10 -35.76 -1.44
N PRO A 46 -20.34 -35.46 -2.74
CA PRO A 46 -19.91 -36.31 -3.86
C PRO A 46 -18.39 -36.55 -3.92
N MET A 47 -17.59 -35.67 -3.31
CA MET A 47 -16.14 -35.78 -3.19
C MET A 47 -15.70 -36.27 -1.80
N ASN A 48 -16.60 -36.83 -0.98
CA ASN A 48 -16.34 -37.24 0.41
C ASN A 48 -15.77 -36.10 1.29
N GLY A 49 -16.19 -34.85 1.06
CA GLY A 49 -15.64 -33.70 1.79
C GLY A 49 -14.33 -33.16 1.22
N ASP A 50 -13.78 -33.75 0.16
CA ASP A 50 -12.44 -33.41 -0.36
C ASP A 50 -12.48 -32.17 -1.28
N ALA A 51 -12.28 -31.00 -0.67
CA ALA A 51 -12.18 -29.73 -1.38
C ALA A 51 -10.98 -29.65 -2.32
N GLU A 52 -9.86 -30.31 -2.01
CA GLU A 52 -8.64 -30.33 -2.84
C GLU A 52 -8.88 -31.11 -4.13
N LYS A 53 -9.53 -32.28 -4.03
CA LYS A 53 -9.95 -33.05 -5.21
C LYS A 53 -10.94 -32.27 -6.06
N LEU A 54 -11.95 -31.64 -5.46
CA LEU A 54 -12.92 -30.81 -6.19
C LEU A 54 -12.23 -29.66 -6.93
N ALA A 55 -11.30 -28.96 -6.27
CA ALA A 55 -10.54 -27.87 -6.87
C ALA A 55 -9.67 -28.35 -8.05
N SER A 56 -8.97 -29.48 -7.89
CA SER A 56 -8.14 -30.08 -8.94
C SER A 56 -8.97 -30.45 -10.18
N GLU A 57 -10.11 -31.12 -9.99
CA GLU A 57 -11.02 -31.50 -11.07
C GLU A 57 -11.63 -30.26 -11.75
N GLY A 58 -12.08 -29.28 -10.97
CA GLY A 58 -12.61 -28.02 -11.48
C GLY A 58 -11.60 -27.25 -12.34
N LEU A 59 -10.31 -27.31 -11.98
CA LEU A 59 -9.24 -26.65 -12.72
C LEU A 59 -8.72 -27.45 -13.92
N CYS A 60 -8.97 -28.76 -13.98
CA CYS A 60 -8.54 -29.64 -15.07
C CYS A 60 -9.08 -29.18 -16.43
N HIS A 61 -10.32 -28.65 -16.46
CA HIS A 61 -10.97 -28.16 -17.68
C HIS A 61 -10.23 -27.02 -18.38
N PHE A 62 -9.40 -26.26 -17.66
CA PHE A 62 -8.57 -25.20 -18.25
C PHE A 62 -7.22 -25.70 -18.77
N ARG A 63 -6.70 -26.80 -18.21
CA ARG A 63 -5.38 -27.37 -18.56
C ARG A 63 -5.38 -28.11 -19.90
N VAL A 64 -6.56 -28.55 -20.37
CA VAL A 64 -6.71 -29.40 -21.56
C VAL A 64 -6.91 -28.59 -22.86
N ARG A 65 -7.02 -27.26 -22.79
CA ARG A 65 -7.38 -26.43 -23.96
C ARG A 65 -6.21 -25.63 -24.52
N ASP A 66 -5.40 -26.28 -25.35
CA ASP A 66 -4.31 -25.65 -26.11
C ASP A 66 -4.80 -24.75 -27.26
N ASN A 67 -6.10 -24.73 -27.58
CA ASN A 67 -6.65 -23.95 -28.71
C ASN A 67 -8.00 -23.29 -28.37
N LEU A 68 -7.95 -22.11 -27.74
CA LEU A 68 -9.12 -21.22 -27.56
C LEU A 68 -9.54 -20.49 -28.85
N GLN A 69 -9.39 -21.11 -30.03
CA GLN A 69 -9.54 -20.42 -31.33
C GLN A 69 -11.01 -20.27 -31.80
N ASN A 70 -11.95 -21.07 -31.29
CA ASN A 70 -13.35 -21.09 -31.72
C ASN A 70 -14.32 -20.69 -30.59
N THR A 71 -15.46 -20.07 -30.93
CA THR A 71 -16.48 -19.54 -29.98
C THR A 71 -16.96 -20.59 -28.97
N THR A 72 -17.32 -21.80 -29.42
CA THR A 72 -17.80 -22.88 -28.54
C THR A 72 -16.79 -23.25 -27.46
N ASN A 73 -15.48 -23.13 -27.74
CA ASN A 73 -14.43 -23.37 -26.74
C ASN A 73 -14.33 -22.22 -25.74
N ILE A 74 -14.59 -20.98 -26.17
CA ILE A 74 -14.54 -19.78 -25.32
C ILE A 74 -15.73 -19.76 -24.35
N ASP A 75 -16.94 -20.04 -24.83
CA ASP A 75 -18.15 -20.05 -23.99
C ASP A 75 -18.03 -21.12 -22.89
N SER A 76 -17.58 -22.33 -23.24
CA SER A 76 -17.39 -23.38 -22.25
C SER A 76 -16.27 -23.08 -21.24
N VAL A 77 -15.21 -22.36 -21.63
CA VAL A 77 -14.22 -21.85 -20.66
C VAL A 77 -14.84 -20.79 -19.76
N THR A 78 -15.66 -19.90 -20.34
CA THR A 78 -16.37 -18.85 -19.61
C THR A 78 -17.30 -19.46 -18.55
N ASP A 79 -18.04 -20.52 -18.89
CA ASP A 79 -18.89 -21.23 -17.94
C ASP A 79 -18.06 -21.92 -16.84
N SER A 80 -16.90 -22.49 -17.20
CA SER A 80 -15.97 -23.06 -16.21
C SER A 80 -15.45 -21.98 -15.24
N LEU A 81 -15.15 -20.77 -15.74
CA LEU A 81 -14.75 -19.63 -14.90
C LEU A 81 -15.84 -19.23 -13.92
N ARG A 82 -17.10 -19.18 -14.38
CA ARG A 82 -18.26 -18.91 -13.51
C ARG A 82 -18.38 -19.96 -12.42
N ILE A 83 -18.23 -21.23 -12.76
CA ILE A 83 -18.29 -22.32 -11.77
C ILE A 83 -17.23 -22.14 -10.70
N ILE A 84 -15.96 -22.00 -11.07
CA ILE A 84 -14.91 -21.85 -10.06
C ILE A 84 -15.05 -20.55 -9.25
N GLY A 85 -15.60 -19.49 -9.86
CA GLY A 85 -15.92 -18.24 -9.18
C GLY A 85 -16.99 -18.43 -8.11
N VAL A 86 -18.02 -19.21 -8.42
CA VAL A 86 -19.09 -19.60 -7.49
C VAL A 86 -18.55 -20.50 -6.38
N LEU A 87 -17.80 -21.54 -6.73
CA LEU A 87 -17.21 -22.46 -5.75
C LEU A 87 -16.29 -21.74 -4.75
N SER A 88 -15.68 -20.62 -5.16
CA SER A 88 -14.81 -19.80 -4.32
C SER A 88 -15.55 -19.02 -3.21
N PHE A 89 -16.89 -18.99 -3.20
CA PHE A 89 -17.64 -18.47 -2.05
C PHE A 89 -17.51 -19.36 -0.81
N HIS A 90 -17.19 -20.65 -0.98
CA HIS A 90 -16.96 -21.57 0.13
C HIS A 90 -15.47 -21.58 0.52
N PRO A 91 -15.08 -21.16 1.75
CA PRO A 91 -13.67 -20.97 2.09
C PRO A 91 -12.77 -22.21 1.90
N PRO A 92 -13.17 -23.43 2.32
CA PRO A 92 -12.37 -24.63 2.05
C PRO A 92 -12.06 -24.85 0.56
N ILE A 93 -13.04 -24.62 -0.32
CA ILE A 93 -12.86 -24.78 -1.77
C ILE A 93 -12.03 -23.62 -2.34
N ARG A 94 -12.25 -22.40 -1.86
CA ARG A 94 -11.45 -21.22 -2.25
C ARG A 94 -9.97 -21.42 -1.96
N TYR A 95 -9.62 -21.87 -0.75
CA TYR A 95 -8.22 -22.13 -0.39
C TYR A 95 -7.62 -23.27 -1.22
N ALA A 96 -8.39 -24.34 -1.45
CA ALA A 96 -7.96 -25.43 -2.32
C ALA A 96 -7.71 -24.96 -3.77
N LEU A 97 -8.59 -24.13 -4.34
CA LEU A 97 -8.39 -23.54 -5.67
C LEU A 97 -7.12 -22.68 -5.72
N ALA A 98 -6.90 -21.84 -4.70
CA ALA A 98 -5.70 -21.02 -4.59
C ALA A 98 -4.41 -21.88 -4.49
N ASN A 99 -4.43 -22.95 -3.69
CA ASN A 99 -3.33 -23.92 -3.57
C ASN A 99 -3.03 -24.63 -4.90
N ASN A 100 -4.07 -24.88 -5.71
CA ASN A 100 -3.96 -25.49 -7.03
C ASN A 100 -3.66 -24.49 -8.17
N LEU A 101 -3.12 -23.31 -7.83
CA LEU A 101 -2.67 -22.28 -8.76
C LEU A 101 -3.79 -21.70 -9.64
N SER A 102 -5.03 -21.61 -9.12
CA SER A 102 -6.16 -21.06 -9.89
C SER A 102 -5.87 -19.68 -10.47
N PHE A 103 -5.20 -18.79 -9.72
CA PHE A 103 -4.85 -17.44 -10.18
C PHE A 103 -3.92 -17.47 -11.41
N ARG A 104 -2.93 -18.38 -11.42
CA ARG A 104 -2.06 -18.58 -12.58
C ARG A 104 -2.86 -19.09 -13.77
N ILE A 105 -3.73 -20.08 -13.55
CA ILE A 105 -4.54 -20.71 -14.61
C ILE A 105 -5.50 -19.68 -15.23
N VAL A 106 -6.29 -18.99 -14.41
CA VAL A 106 -7.24 -17.95 -14.86
C VAL A 106 -6.52 -16.83 -15.60
N THR A 107 -5.36 -16.38 -15.08
CA THR A 107 -4.55 -15.39 -15.79
C THR A 107 -4.01 -15.93 -17.12
N SER A 108 -3.64 -17.21 -17.20
CA SER A 108 -3.19 -17.81 -18.46
C SER A 108 -4.30 -17.85 -19.50
N VAL A 109 -5.55 -18.12 -19.08
CA VAL A 109 -6.74 -18.00 -19.93
C VAL A 109 -6.90 -16.56 -20.42
N LEU A 110 -6.84 -15.57 -19.52
CA LEU A 110 -6.94 -14.15 -19.87
C LEU A 110 -5.84 -13.71 -20.87
N THR A 111 -4.59 -14.11 -20.62
CA THR A 111 -3.46 -13.84 -21.52
C THR A 111 -3.66 -14.50 -22.89
N SER A 112 -4.18 -15.73 -22.92
CA SER A 112 -4.43 -16.47 -24.16
C SER A 112 -5.54 -15.82 -24.97
N ILE A 113 -6.66 -15.44 -24.34
CA ILE A 113 -7.80 -14.86 -25.04
C ILE A 113 -7.52 -13.44 -25.56
N THR A 114 -6.83 -12.62 -24.76
CA THR A 114 -6.48 -11.23 -25.15
C THR A 114 -5.39 -11.14 -26.19
N SER A 115 -4.61 -12.20 -26.40
CA SER A 115 -3.58 -12.27 -27.44
C SER A 115 -4.12 -12.71 -28.81
N GLN A 116 -5.40 -13.07 -28.91
CA GLN A 116 -6.00 -13.44 -30.19
C GLN A 116 -6.22 -12.22 -31.08
N PRO A 117 -6.24 -12.38 -32.42
CA PRO A 117 -6.66 -11.31 -33.31
C PRO A 117 -8.14 -10.99 -33.09
N TYR A 118 -8.48 -9.72 -33.20
CA TYR A 118 -9.87 -9.28 -33.11
C TYR A 118 -10.72 -9.89 -34.23
N SER A 119 -11.83 -10.54 -33.86
CA SER A 119 -12.84 -11.01 -34.80
C SER A 119 -14.25 -10.61 -34.32
N PRO A 120 -15.07 -9.96 -35.17
CA PRO A 120 -16.44 -9.60 -34.82
C PRO A 120 -17.30 -10.81 -34.40
N SER A 121 -17.04 -12.00 -34.96
CA SER A 121 -17.82 -13.21 -34.65
C SER A 121 -17.53 -13.77 -33.27
N THR A 122 -16.33 -13.58 -32.74
CA THR A 122 -15.91 -14.06 -31.40
C THR A 122 -15.91 -12.95 -30.35
N ALA A 123 -16.00 -11.68 -30.75
CA ALA A 123 -15.85 -10.52 -29.87
C ALA A 123 -16.70 -10.58 -28.60
N ARG A 124 -17.98 -10.96 -28.70
CA ARG A 124 -18.86 -11.08 -27.52
C ARG A 124 -18.38 -12.16 -26.54
N ALA A 125 -18.05 -13.34 -27.04
CA ALA A 125 -17.56 -14.44 -26.22
C ALA A 125 -16.21 -14.09 -25.55
N VAL A 126 -15.30 -13.46 -26.30
CA VAL A 126 -14.01 -12.98 -25.77
C VAL A 126 -14.21 -11.93 -24.67
N CYS A 127 -15.07 -10.93 -24.90
CA CYS A 127 -15.38 -9.91 -23.88
C CYS A 127 -15.98 -10.54 -22.62
N SER A 128 -16.93 -11.47 -22.76
CA SER A 128 -17.49 -12.20 -21.61
C SER A 128 -16.41 -12.96 -20.86
N CYS A 129 -15.54 -13.70 -21.55
CA CYS A 129 -14.46 -14.46 -20.94
C CYS A 129 -13.45 -13.55 -20.21
N ILE A 130 -13.11 -12.40 -20.79
CA ILE A 130 -12.23 -11.40 -20.16
C ILE A 130 -12.86 -10.91 -18.85
N VAL A 131 -14.15 -10.58 -18.89
CA VAL A 131 -14.88 -10.11 -17.70
C VAL A 131 -14.90 -11.17 -16.61
N GLU A 132 -15.22 -12.43 -16.93
CA GLU A 132 -15.23 -13.50 -15.90
C GLU A 132 -13.83 -13.72 -15.31
N CYS A 133 -12.77 -13.67 -16.12
CA CYS A 133 -11.40 -13.74 -15.61
C CYS A 133 -11.10 -12.59 -14.65
N CYS A 134 -11.43 -11.36 -15.05
CA CYS A 134 -11.18 -10.18 -14.22
C CYS A 134 -12.02 -10.20 -12.94
N THR A 135 -13.29 -10.57 -13.01
CA THR A 135 -14.18 -10.72 -11.83
C THR A 135 -13.62 -11.75 -10.85
N TYR A 136 -13.21 -12.93 -11.34
CA TYR A 136 -12.59 -13.95 -10.50
C TYR A 136 -11.34 -13.40 -9.78
N LEU A 137 -10.46 -12.72 -10.51
CA LEU A 137 -9.25 -12.13 -9.93
C LEU A 137 -9.58 -11.00 -8.96
N ILE A 138 -10.54 -10.12 -9.25
CA ILE A 138 -10.95 -9.03 -8.34
C ILE A 138 -11.45 -9.60 -7.01
N CYS A 139 -12.30 -10.62 -7.06
CA CYS A 139 -12.91 -11.19 -5.87
C CYS A 139 -11.93 -11.99 -5.03
N TRP A 140 -11.01 -12.74 -5.66
CA TRP A 140 -10.31 -13.82 -4.98
C TRP A 140 -8.79 -13.69 -4.94
N LEU A 141 -8.17 -12.77 -5.68
CA LEU A 141 -6.70 -12.66 -5.73
C LEU A 141 -6.06 -12.30 -4.37
N GLU A 142 -6.85 -11.74 -3.46
CA GLU A 142 -6.48 -11.42 -2.07
C GLU A 142 -6.81 -12.55 -1.08
N THR A 143 -7.15 -13.76 -1.55
CA THR A 143 -7.34 -14.94 -0.67
C THR A 143 -6.07 -15.26 0.12
N ALA A 144 -6.24 -15.73 1.36
CA ALA A 144 -5.14 -16.03 2.28
C ALA A 144 -4.24 -14.80 2.49
N ASN A 145 -2.96 -14.85 2.13
CA ASN A 145 -2.05 -13.71 2.27
C ASN A 145 -2.03 -12.75 1.06
N GLY A 146 -2.71 -13.10 -0.04
CA GLY A 146 -2.81 -12.31 -1.28
C GLY A 146 -1.51 -12.19 -2.11
N VAL A 147 -0.34 -12.03 -1.46
CA VAL A 147 0.95 -11.80 -2.13
C VAL A 147 1.29 -12.92 -3.10
N SER A 148 1.09 -14.17 -2.68
CA SER A 148 1.38 -15.35 -3.50
C SER A 148 0.51 -15.40 -4.76
N GLY A 149 -0.80 -15.15 -4.62
CA GLY A 149 -1.74 -15.09 -5.75
C GLY A 149 -1.39 -14.00 -6.74
N ILE A 150 -1.04 -12.81 -6.25
CA ILE A 150 -0.60 -11.68 -7.09
C ILE A 150 0.69 -12.00 -7.84
N GLN A 151 1.67 -12.61 -7.17
CA GLN A 151 2.91 -13.04 -7.83
C GLN A 151 2.63 -14.05 -8.95
N GLN A 152 1.76 -15.05 -8.70
CA GLN A 152 1.36 -16.04 -9.69
C GLN A 152 0.68 -15.39 -10.91
N ALA A 153 -0.25 -14.46 -10.68
CA ALA A 153 -0.93 -13.76 -11.76
C ALA A 153 0.03 -12.87 -12.56
N LEU A 154 0.93 -12.14 -11.90
CA LEU A 154 1.94 -11.33 -12.59
C LEU A 154 2.89 -12.18 -13.44
N GLU A 155 3.31 -13.35 -12.94
CA GLU A 155 4.15 -14.30 -13.69
C GLU A 155 3.43 -14.91 -14.89
N ALA A 156 2.11 -15.09 -14.80
CA ALA A 156 1.24 -15.54 -15.89
C ALA A 156 0.90 -14.43 -16.92
N GLY A 157 1.42 -13.21 -16.74
CA GLY A 157 1.28 -12.13 -17.71
C GLY A 157 0.09 -11.19 -17.48
N LEU A 158 -0.47 -11.14 -16.26
CA LEU A 158 -1.66 -10.34 -15.93
C LEU A 158 -1.62 -8.92 -16.49
N LEU A 159 -0.52 -8.18 -16.29
CA LEU A 159 -0.42 -6.79 -16.77
C LEU A 159 -0.46 -6.67 -18.30
N SER A 160 0.18 -7.61 -19.02
CA SER A 160 0.13 -7.61 -20.49
C SER A 160 -1.29 -7.91 -20.96
N ALA A 161 -1.97 -8.87 -20.32
CA ALA A 161 -3.33 -9.24 -20.65
C ALA A 161 -4.33 -8.09 -20.39
N LEU A 162 -4.17 -7.37 -19.28
CA LEU A 162 -4.94 -6.17 -18.94
C LEU A 162 -4.74 -5.04 -19.96
N VAL A 163 -3.52 -4.80 -20.44
CA VAL A 163 -3.29 -3.81 -21.51
C VAL A 163 -3.96 -4.24 -22.81
N LYS A 164 -3.85 -5.53 -23.14
CA LYS A 164 -4.42 -6.11 -24.38
C LYS A 164 -5.94 -6.27 -24.32
N SER A 165 -6.58 -6.22 -23.15
CA SER A 165 -8.04 -6.30 -23.05
C SER A 165 -8.74 -5.01 -23.43
N ASP A 166 -8.08 -3.86 -23.35
CA ASP A 166 -8.70 -2.55 -23.59
C ASP A 166 -9.34 -2.41 -24.99
N PRO A 167 -8.68 -2.82 -26.11
CA PRO A 167 -9.31 -2.79 -27.43
C PRO A 167 -10.56 -3.68 -27.58
N TRP A 168 -10.70 -4.71 -26.75
CA TRP A 168 -11.87 -5.59 -26.74
C TRP A 168 -13.02 -4.94 -25.96
N LEU A 169 -12.73 -4.44 -24.77
CA LEU A 169 -13.73 -3.95 -23.83
C LEU A 169 -14.26 -2.56 -24.21
N SER A 170 -13.39 -1.67 -24.72
CA SER A 170 -13.78 -0.34 -25.20
C SER A 170 -14.79 -0.36 -26.36
N LYS A 171 -14.84 -1.45 -27.14
CA LYS A 171 -15.74 -1.62 -28.29
C LYS A 171 -17.05 -2.34 -27.94
N PHE A 172 -17.18 -2.85 -26.72
CA PHE A 172 -18.32 -3.66 -26.33
C PHE A 172 -19.47 -2.80 -25.81
N ASP A 173 -19.32 -2.22 -24.61
CA ASP A 173 -20.19 -1.18 -24.07
C ASP A 173 -19.52 -0.44 -22.90
N ALA A 174 -20.13 0.67 -22.47
CA ALA A 174 -19.61 1.50 -21.38
C ALA A 174 -19.55 0.74 -20.03
N ALA A 175 -20.49 -0.16 -19.74
CA ALA A 175 -20.53 -0.88 -18.47
C ALA A 175 -19.36 -1.88 -18.35
N HIS A 176 -19.14 -2.72 -19.37
CA HIS A 176 -18.08 -3.73 -19.41
C HIS A 176 -16.68 -3.09 -19.47
N SER A 177 -16.56 -1.89 -20.06
CA SER A 177 -15.30 -1.13 -20.08
C SER A 177 -14.79 -0.71 -18.68
N THR A 178 -15.61 -0.83 -17.63
CA THR A 178 -15.25 -0.41 -16.27
C THR A 178 -15.10 -1.55 -15.25
N MET A 179 -15.67 -2.73 -15.52
CA MET A 179 -15.72 -3.83 -14.54
C MET A 179 -14.35 -4.35 -14.10
N HIS A 180 -13.33 -4.20 -14.94
CA HIS A 180 -11.97 -4.67 -14.69
C HIS A 180 -11.06 -3.58 -14.11
N LEU A 181 -11.54 -2.34 -13.97
CA LEU A 181 -10.81 -1.23 -13.35
C LEU A 181 -10.27 -1.56 -11.95
N PRO A 182 -11.02 -2.25 -11.06
CA PRO A 182 -10.55 -2.49 -9.70
C PRO A 182 -9.21 -3.23 -9.60
N LEU A 183 -8.83 -4.02 -10.60
CA LEU A 183 -7.50 -4.64 -10.62
C LEU A 183 -6.38 -3.59 -10.66
N LEU A 184 -6.53 -2.56 -11.50
CA LEU A 184 -5.54 -1.50 -11.68
C LEU A 184 -5.69 -0.35 -10.68
N SER A 185 -6.92 -0.04 -10.26
CA SER A 185 -7.18 1.10 -9.37
C SER A 185 -7.20 0.75 -7.89
N ASN A 186 -7.33 -0.54 -7.52
CA ASN A 186 -7.47 -0.95 -6.13
C ASN A 186 -6.57 -2.15 -5.79
N VAL A 187 -6.76 -3.32 -6.41
CA VAL A 187 -6.10 -4.57 -5.99
C VAL A 187 -4.59 -4.50 -6.17
N LEU A 188 -4.07 -4.31 -7.38
CA LEU A 188 -2.63 -4.34 -7.63
C LEU A 188 -1.84 -3.20 -6.96
N PRO A 189 -2.32 -1.93 -6.93
CA PRO A 189 -1.61 -0.85 -6.26
C PRO A 189 -1.31 -1.11 -4.78
N LYS A 190 -2.23 -1.73 -4.03
CA LYS A 190 -2.07 -2.10 -2.62
C LYS A 190 -0.80 -2.93 -2.37
N TYR A 191 -0.47 -3.83 -3.30
CA TYR A 191 0.65 -4.75 -3.15
C TYR A 191 1.97 -4.22 -3.72
N LEU A 192 2.01 -3.01 -4.27
CA LEU A 192 3.27 -2.33 -4.61
C LEU A 192 4.09 -1.91 -3.36
N ILE A 193 3.55 -2.14 -2.16
CA ILE A 193 4.29 -2.09 -0.90
C ILE A 193 5.32 -3.23 -0.78
N TYR A 194 5.14 -4.33 -1.52
CA TYR A 194 6.04 -5.48 -1.53
C TYR A 194 7.09 -5.40 -2.63
N ARG A 195 8.37 -5.51 -2.27
CA ARG A 195 9.51 -5.47 -3.21
C ARG A 195 9.41 -6.57 -4.26
N SER A 196 9.05 -7.77 -3.81
CA SER A 196 8.88 -8.96 -4.65
C SER A 196 7.80 -8.77 -5.74
N VAL A 197 6.78 -7.97 -5.46
CA VAL A 197 5.73 -7.58 -6.41
C VAL A 197 6.23 -6.46 -7.33
N VAL A 198 6.83 -5.40 -6.77
CA VAL A 198 7.39 -4.26 -7.54
C VAL A 198 8.37 -4.72 -8.62
N ARG A 199 9.23 -5.71 -8.32
CA ARG A 199 10.17 -6.27 -9.30
C ARG A 199 9.48 -6.97 -10.46
N ARG A 200 8.44 -7.76 -10.19
CA ARG A 200 7.65 -8.44 -11.23
C ARG A 200 6.88 -7.44 -12.08
N VAL A 201 6.24 -6.45 -11.45
CA VAL A 201 5.57 -5.35 -12.13
C VAL A 201 6.56 -4.59 -13.01
N THR A 202 7.71 -4.19 -12.48
CA THR A 202 8.75 -3.47 -13.24
C THR A 202 9.22 -4.26 -14.46
N LYS A 203 9.45 -5.57 -14.31
CA LYS A 203 9.81 -6.45 -15.42
C LYS A 203 8.70 -6.48 -16.48
N SER A 204 7.45 -6.64 -16.06
CA SER A 204 6.31 -6.68 -16.98
C SER A 204 6.09 -5.35 -17.70
N LEU A 205 6.23 -4.21 -17.02
CA LEU A 205 6.11 -2.89 -17.62
C LEU A 205 7.19 -2.65 -18.70
N ARG A 206 8.41 -3.11 -18.47
CA ARG A 206 9.48 -3.07 -19.51
C ARG A 206 9.09 -3.90 -20.73
N ASN A 207 8.55 -5.10 -20.53
CA ASN A 207 8.12 -5.95 -21.63
C ASN A 207 6.98 -5.31 -22.44
N ILE A 208 5.96 -4.76 -21.77
CA ILE A 208 4.84 -4.06 -22.41
C ILE A 208 5.34 -2.87 -23.24
N SER A 209 6.29 -2.10 -22.69
CA SER A 209 6.90 -0.97 -23.39
C SER A 209 7.70 -1.42 -24.63
N MET A 210 8.50 -2.49 -24.52
CA MET A 210 9.28 -3.03 -25.64
C MET A 210 8.40 -3.57 -26.77
N LEU A 211 7.26 -4.19 -26.43
CA LEU A 211 6.33 -4.76 -27.41
C LEU A 211 5.37 -3.74 -28.03
N GLY A 212 5.36 -2.50 -27.53
CA GLY A 212 4.48 -1.46 -28.02
C GLY A 212 2.99 -1.72 -27.72
N ASP A 213 2.69 -2.52 -26.69
CA ASP A 213 1.30 -2.90 -26.37
C ASP A 213 0.53 -1.74 -25.74
N GLU A 214 1.20 -0.87 -24.99
CA GLU A 214 0.57 0.29 -24.36
C GLU A 214 -0.02 1.28 -25.37
N GLN A 215 0.64 1.46 -26.52
CA GLN A 215 0.21 2.38 -27.58
C GLN A 215 -1.12 1.97 -28.21
N LYS A 216 -1.56 0.72 -27.98
CA LYS A 216 -2.83 0.19 -28.47
C LYS A 216 -4.01 0.50 -27.53
N MET A 217 -3.74 1.01 -26.33
CA MET A 217 -4.79 1.41 -25.39
C MET A 217 -5.48 2.70 -25.84
N VAL A 218 -6.77 2.81 -25.53
CA VAL A 218 -7.62 3.95 -25.82
C VAL A 218 -7.38 5.04 -24.77
N GLN A 219 -6.71 6.11 -25.18
CA GLN A 219 -6.41 7.26 -24.33
C GLN A 219 -7.66 8.02 -23.90
N GLY A 220 -7.58 8.71 -22.75
CA GLY A 220 -8.67 9.54 -22.22
C GLY A 220 -9.80 8.77 -21.51
N THR A 221 -9.72 7.44 -21.47
CA THR A 221 -10.69 6.60 -20.74
C THR A 221 -10.37 6.51 -19.24
N LEU A 222 -11.35 6.06 -18.45
CA LEU A 222 -11.11 5.72 -17.04
C LEU A 222 -10.07 4.60 -16.90
N TYR A 223 -10.05 3.65 -17.84
CA TYR A 223 -9.07 2.57 -17.87
C TYR A 223 -7.66 3.06 -18.13
N TRP A 224 -7.48 3.94 -19.11
CA TRP A 224 -6.21 4.63 -19.35
C TRP A 224 -5.75 5.42 -18.12
N SER A 225 -6.66 6.09 -17.43
CA SER A 225 -6.36 6.86 -16.22
C SER A 225 -5.90 5.95 -15.08
N ALA A 226 -6.58 4.82 -14.86
CA ALA A 226 -6.19 3.82 -13.86
C ALA A 226 -4.83 3.20 -14.18
N TRP A 227 -4.59 2.83 -15.45
CA TRP A 227 -3.30 2.33 -15.92
C TRP A 227 -2.16 3.34 -15.70
N SER A 228 -2.40 4.60 -16.03
CA SER A 228 -1.41 5.67 -15.88
C SER A 228 -1.04 5.90 -14.41
N GLN A 229 -2.03 5.92 -13.51
CA GLN A 229 -1.80 6.04 -12.08
C GLN A 229 -1.05 4.84 -11.52
N PHE A 230 -1.46 3.61 -11.89
CA PHE A 230 -0.77 2.39 -11.50
C PHE A 230 0.71 2.42 -11.92
N LYS A 231 1.00 2.80 -13.17
CA LYS A 231 2.38 2.94 -13.66
C LYS A 231 3.18 3.98 -12.90
N GLN A 232 2.57 5.12 -12.57
CA GLN A 232 3.23 6.15 -11.78
C GLN A 232 3.63 5.61 -10.40
N THR A 233 2.70 4.99 -9.68
CA THR A 233 2.98 4.37 -8.39
C THR A 233 4.07 3.30 -8.52
N ALA A 234 3.97 2.42 -9.53
CA ALA A 234 4.99 1.40 -9.77
C ALA A 234 6.38 1.99 -10.06
N ALA A 235 6.45 3.10 -10.81
CA ALA A 235 7.70 3.79 -11.09
C ALA A 235 8.31 4.42 -9.84
N GLU A 236 7.50 5.05 -8.99
CA GLU A 236 7.92 5.58 -7.69
C GLU A 236 8.49 4.46 -6.81
N ARG A 237 7.77 3.34 -6.66
CA ARG A 237 8.23 2.19 -5.88
C ARG A 237 9.48 1.52 -6.49
N SER A 238 9.60 1.49 -7.83
CA SER A 238 10.78 0.98 -8.53
C SER A 238 12.04 1.83 -8.28
N ARG A 239 11.90 3.16 -8.10
CA ARG A 239 13.03 4.02 -7.72
C ARG A 239 13.57 3.66 -6.34
N ILE A 240 12.67 3.41 -5.38
CA ILE A 240 13.04 2.96 -4.01
C ILE A 240 13.79 1.63 -4.06
N ASP A 241 13.34 0.68 -4.88
CA ASP A 241 14.01 -0.62 -5.04
C ASP A 241 15.44 -0.44 -5.57
N LYS A 242 15.61 0.40 -6.61
CA LYS A 242 16.93 0.73 -7.16
C LYS A 242 17.84 1.42 -6.15
N GLU A 243 17.33 2.36 -5.37
CA GLU A 243 18.10 3.02 -4.31
C GLU A 243 18.55 2.02 -3.24
N MET A 244 17.72 1.04 -2.88
CA MET A 244 18.11 -0.05 -1.99
C MET A 244 19.16 -0.97 -2.62
N GLU A 245 19.07 -1.25 -3.92
CA GLU A 245 20.11 -1.99 -4.65
C GLU A 245 21.43 -1.23 -4.68
N ILE A 246 21.43 0.07 -4.97
CA ILE A 246 22.63 0.91 -4.97
C ILE A 246 23.19 1.05 -3.56
N GLY A 247 22.34 1.29 -2.55
CA GLY A 247 22.73 1.37 -1.14
C GLY A 247 23.24 0.04 -0.57
N SER A 248 22.84 -1.10 -1.16
CA SER A 248 23.33 -2.43 -0.81
C SER A 248 24.47 -2.95 -1.69
N ALA A 249 24.66 -2.40 -2.89
CA ALA A 249 25.89 -2.44 -3.67
C ALA A 249 26.94 -1.45 -3.12
N GLY A 250 26.49 -0.56 -2.22
CA GLY A 250 27.30 0.37 -1.47
C GLY A 250 28.32 -0.38 -0.64
N ARG A 251 29.59 -0.05 -0.91
CA ARG A 251 30.75 -0.33 -0.08
C ARG A 251 30.36 -0.50 1.40
N MET A 252 30.56 -1.70 1.92
CA MET A 252 30.27 -2.09 3.28
C MET A 252 31.53 -1.97 4.12
N LEU A 253 31.40 -1.45 5.33
CA LEU A 253 32.50 -1.39 6.30
C LEU A 253 32.49 -2.64 7.17
N CYS A 254 33.69 -3.07 7.60
CA CYS A 254 33.81 -4.05 8.66
C CYS A 254 33.15 -3.52 9.94
N SER A 255 32.27 -4.32 10.56
CA SER A 255 31.59 -3.94 11.79
C SER A 255 32.53 -3.87 13.00
N ASN A 256 33.71 -4.53 12.93
CA ASN A 256 34.75 -4.34 13.91
C ASN A 256 35.30 -2.90 13.80
N LYS A 257 35.03 -2.06 14.79
CA LYS A 257 35.46 -0.65 14.81
C LYS A 257 36.98 -0.44 14.74
N LYS A 258 37.77 -1.46 15.10
CA LYS A 258 39.24 -1.45 14.97
C LYS A 258 39.70 -1.81 13.54
N CYS A 259 38.78 -2.16 12.64
CA CYS A 259 39.06 -2.51 11.25
C CYS A 259 38.44 -1.45 10.33
N ALA A 260 39.27 -0.85 9.46
CA ALA A 260 38.83 0.15 8.48
C ALA A 260 38.54 -0.44 7.08
N LYS A 261 38.44 -1.77 6.95
CA LYS A 261 38.24 -2.40 5.64
C LYS A 261 36.87 -2.06 5.08
N VAL A 262 36.87 -1.60 3.84
CA VAL A 262 35.70 -1.28 3.02
C VAL A 262 35.75 -2.13 1.76
N ASP A 263 34.66 -2.83 1.45
CA ASP A 263 34.59 -3.72 0.27
C ASP A 263 33.13 -3.87 -0.20
N VAL A 264 32.89 -4.59 -1.29
CA VAL A 264 31.53 -4.89 -1.75
C VAL A 264 30.80 -5.82 -0.77
N LYS A 265 29.47 -5.67 -0.60
CA LYS A 265 28.65 -6.43 0.37
C LYS A 265 28.81 -7.95 0.28
N GLY A 266 29.09 -8.50 -0.91
CA GLY A 266 29.33 -9.92 -1.13
C GLY A 266 30.67 -10.45 -0.61
N ALA A 267 31.64 -9.58 -0.32
CA ALA A 267 32.96 -9.94 0.20
C ALA A 267 33.01 -10.02 1.74
N PHE A 268 31.95 -9.61 2.43
CA PHE A 268 31.85 -9.68 3.89
C PHE A 268 31.03 -10.89 4.34
N MET A 269 31.49 -11.54 5.40
CA MET A 269 30.73 -12.53 6.13
C MET A 269 29.71 -11.83 7.02
N ARG A 270 28.56 -12.45 7.24
CA ARG A 270 27.53 -11.96 8.17
C ARG A 270 27.57 -12.73 9.48
N CYS A 271 27.28 -12.06 10.59
CA CYS A 271 27.04 -12.74 11.86
C CYS A 271 25.86 -13.72 11.72
N SER A 272 26.05 -14.98 12.10
CA SER A 272 25.02 -16.03 12.02
C SER A 272 23.84 -15.78 12.96
N GLY A 273 24.09 -15.10 14.09
CA GLY A 273 23.08 -14.75 15.08
C GLY A 273 22.14 -13.63 14.61
N CYS A 274 22.62 -12.37 14.62
CA CYS A 274 21.75 -11.23 14.29
C CYS A 274 21.58 -11.00 12.78
N LYS A 275 22.48 -11.51 11.92
CA LYS A 275 22.49 -11.26 10.47
C LYS A 275 22.53 -9.76 10.07
N GLN A 276 22.93 -8.88 10.99
CA GLN A 276 23.00 -7.43 10.81
C GLN A 276 24.43 -6.88 10.79
N SER A 277 25.37 -7.56 11.46
CA SER A 277 26.79 -7.18 11.47
C SER A 277 27.57 -7.97 10.42
N PHE A 278 28.51 -7.29 9.77
CA PHE A 278 29.28 -7.78 8.64
C PHE A 278 30.79 -7.67 8.91
N TYR A 279 31.53 -8.72 8.61
CA TYR A 279 32.96 -8.85 8.94
C TYR A 279 33.75 -9.30 7.73
N CYS A 280 34.90 -8.67 7.50
CA CYS A 280 35.78 -9.07 6.40
C CYS A 280 36.55 -10.36 6.68
N SER A 281 36.55 -10.84 7.93
CA SER A 281 37.23 -12.08 8.36
C SER A 281 36.63 -12.64 9.66
N PRO A 282 36.83 -13.94 9.94
CA PRO A 282 36.45 -14.54 11.23
C PRO A 282 37.15 -13.88 12.42
N SER A 283 38.40 -13.44 12.25
CA SER A 283 39.16 -12.74 13.29
C SER A 283 38.51 -11.41 13.68
N CYS A 284 37.99 -10.64 12.72
CA CYS A 284 37.28 -9.39 13.00
C CYS A 284 35.96 -9.64 13.74
N GLN A 285 35.24 -10.72 13.40
CA GLN A 285 34.03 -11.10 14.12
C GLN A 285 34.32 -11.47 15.57
N VAL A 286 35.36 -12.29 15.81
CA VAL A 286 35.76 -12.69 17.17
C VAL A 286 36.21 -11.49 18.00
N ALA A 287 36.98 -10.58 17.41
CA ALA A 287 37.46 -9.37 18.09
C ALA A 287 36.29 -8.45 18.47
N ASP A 288 35.35 -8.18 17.56
CA ASP A 288 34.16 -7.36 17.85
C ASP A 288 33.21 -8.04 18.84
N TRP A 289 33.19 -9.38 18.89
CA TRP A 289 32.42 -10.15 19.87
C TRP A 289 33.01 -10.11 21.28
N LYS A 290 34.34 -10.19 21.42
CA LYS A 290 35.03 -10.22 22.72
C LYS A 290 35.29 -8.83 23.28
N ASP A 291 35.80 -7.94 22.43
CA ASP A 291 36.33 -6.64 22.83
C ASP A 291 35.45 -5.47 22.36
N GLY A 292 34.43 -5.76 21.53
CA GLY A 292 33.52 -4.77 20.98
C GLY A 292 32.14 -4.78 21.66
N THR A 293 31.21 -4.02 21.08
CA THR A 293 29.83 -3.92 21.57
C THR A 293 28.90 -4.97 20.95
N HIS A 294 29.41 -5.82 20.04
CA HIS A 294 28.56 -6.69 19.24
C HIS A 294 27.86 -7.77 20.06
N ARG A 295 28.47 -8.32 21.11
CA ARG A 295 27.81 -9.35 21.92
C ARG A 295 26.49 -8.86 22.52
N THR A 296 26.47 -7.63 23.00
CA THR A 296 25.27 -6.98 23.56
C THR A 296 24.28 -6.63 22.46
N SER A 297 24.72 -5.94 21.40
CA SER A 297 23.82 -5.54 20.31
C SER A 297 23.29 -6.72 19.48
N CYS A 298 24.03 -7.82 19.40
CA CYS A 298 23.61 -9.08 18.77
C CYS A 298 22.51 -9.76 19.57
N LYS A 299 22.61 -9.79 20.91
CA LYS A 299 21.53 -10.25 21.77
C LYS A 299 20.31 -9.35 21.64
N GLU A 300 20.47 -8.03 21.67
CA GLU A 300 19.36 -7.09 21.46
C GLU A 300 18.73 -7.21 20.07
N ALA A 301 19.52 -7.46 19.03
CA ALA A 301 19.01 -7.69 17.68
C ALA A 301 18.30 -9.04 17.57
N GLN A 302 18.78 -10.08 18.25
CA GLN A 302 18.11 -11.38 18.33
C GLN A 302 16.83 -11.32 19.17
N GLN A 303 16.82 -10.52 20.23
CA GLN A 303 15.64 -10.26 21.03
C GLN A 303 14.66 -9.36 20.26
N ARG A 304 15.12 -8.35 19.51
CA ARG A 304 14.29 -7.63 18.55
C ARG A 304 13.68 -8.58 17.53
N SER A 305 14.43 -9.50 16.94
CA SER A 305 13.84 -10.51 16.04
C SER A 305 12.90 -11.53 16.72
N LYS A 306 12.81 -11.54 18.06
CA LYS A 306 11.89 -12.36 18.85
C LYS A 306 10.72 -11.57 19.44
N ILE A 307 10.90 -10.28 19.70
CA ILE A 307 9.91 -9.31 20.20
C ILE A 307 9.17 -8.66 19.02
N ASP A 308 9.82 -8.53 17.87
CA ASP A 308 9.19 -8.36 16.55
C ASP A 308 8.52 -9.69 16.14
N GLY A 309 7.87 -10.43 17.04
CA GLY A 309 7.25 -11.73 16.75
C GLY A 309 6.14 -11.68 15.68
N MET A 310 5.85 -10.48 15.15
CA MET A 310 5.14 -10.24 13.88
C MET A 310 5.96 -10.55 12.61
N SER A 311 7.28 -10.75 12.70
CA SER A 311 8.21 -10.86 11.57
C SER A 311 8.62 -12.32 11.29
N SER A 312 7.71 -13.12 10.71
CA SER A 312 8.15 -14.27 9.91
C SER A 312 7.32 -14.64 8.67
N PHE A 313 6.39 -13.78 8.20
CA PHE A 313 5.70 -14.04 6.92
C PHE A 313 6.43 -13.45 5.70
N PHE A 314 7.22 -12.39 5.87
CA PHE A 314 7.88 -11.70 4.75
C PHE A 314 9.33 -12.13 4.56
N SER A 315 9.79 -12.09 3.30
CA SER A 315 11.22 -12.14 3.04
C SER A 315 11.90 -10.94 3.73
N LYS A 316 13.10 -11.13 4.29
CA LYS A 316 13.88 -10.02 4.88
C LYS A 316 14.01 -8.82 3.93
N SER A 317 14.04 -9.09 2.63
CA SER A 317 14.11 -8.08 1.59
C SER A 317 12.81 -7.28 1.41
N ASP A 318 11.65 -7.88 1.63
CA ASP A 318 10.37 -7.16 1.59
C ASP A 318 10.23 -6.27 2.83
N ASN A 319 10.54 -6.77 4.03
CA ASN A 319 10.49 -5.94 5.25
C ASN A 319 11.33 -4.67 5.19
N GLU A 320 12.56 -4.77 4.67
CA GLU A 320 13.44 -3.62 4.50
C GLU A 320 12.85 -2.62 3.49
N PHE A 321 12.25 -3.11 2.41
CA PHE A 321 11.63 -2.28 1.38
C PHE A 321 10.35 -1.61 1.86
N ILE A 322 9.46 -2.34 2.54
CA ILE A 322 8.25 -1.81 3.17
C ILE A 322 8.62 -0.64 4.09
N THR A 323 9.63 -0.83 4.96
CA THR A 323 10.11 0.24 5.85
C THR A 323 10.56 1.47 5.07
N LYS A 324 11.29 1.30 3.96
CA LYS A 324 11.73 2.42 3.12
C LYS A 324 10.57 3.15 2.47
N VAL A 325 9.59 2.42 1.93
CA VAL A 325 8.37 2.98 1.35
C VAL A 325 7.61 3.80 2.38
N VAL A 326 7.37 3.24 3.56
CA VAL A 326 6.68 3.89 4.69
C VAL A 326 7.38 5.17 5.13
N VAL A 327 8.70 5.12 5.33
CA VAL A 327 9.48 6.29 5.74
C VAL A 327 9.50 7.37 4.66
N GLN A 328 9.54 7.00 3.38
CA GLN A 328 9.50 7.96 2.28
C GLN A 328 8.13 8.63 2.16
N GLU A 329 7.04 7.87 2.31
CA GLU A 329 5.67 8.39 2.32
C GLU A 329 5.45 9.35 3.49
N TYR A 330 5.96 9.02 4.68
CA TYR A 330 5.96 9.94 5.82
C TYR A 330 6.71 11.24 5.50
N LYS A 331 7.91 11.14 4.91
CA LYS A 331 8.73 12.30 4.56
C LYS A 331 8.08 13.18 3.49
N SER A 332 7.42 12.61 2.49
CA SER A 332 6.75 13.40 1.45
C SER A 332 5.55 14.18 1.97
N ARG A 333 4.90 13.69 3.04
CA ARG A 333 3.75 14.34 3.69
C ARG A 333 4.11 15.14 4.95
N ILE A 334 5.39 15.41 5.19
CA ILE A 334 5.84 16.01 6.45
C ILE A 334 5.22 17.39 6.71
N GLU A 335 5.03 18.22 5.67
CA GLU A 335 4.40 19.53 5.83
C GLU A 335 2.91 19.44 6.19
N GLU A 336 2.19 18.51 5.56
CA GLU A 336 0.79 18.21 5.90
C GLU A 336 0.67 17.74 7.36
N ILE A 337 1.58 16.83 7.76
CA ILE A 337 1.66 16.34 9.14
C ILE A 337 1.93 17.48 10.13
N ARG A 338 2.80 18.43 9.78
CA ARG A 338 3.08 19.62 10.62
C ARG A 338 1.86 20.52 10.76
N GLN A 339 1.16 20.80 9.66
CA GLN A 339 -0.05 21.64 9.68
C GLN A 339 -1.14 21.03 10.56
N ILE A 340 -1.38 19.72 10.42
CA ILE A 340 -2.35 19.00 11.25
C ILE A 340 -1.90 18.98 12.72
N ARG A 341 -0.61 18.77 13.01
CA ARG A 341 -0.09 18.84 14.39
C ARG A 341 -0.31 20.21 15.02
N GLY A 342 -0.03 21.29 14.28
CA GLY A 342 -0.17 22.66 14.79
C GLY A 342 -1.61 23.06 15.14
N SER A 343 -2.63 22.43 14.52
CA SER A 343 -4.04 22.71 14.81
C SER A 343 -4.61 21.87 15.96
N MET A 344 -3.89 20.86 16.43
CA MET A 344 -4.33 20.02 17.56
C MET A 344 -4.15 20.75 18.89
N LYS A 345 -5.26 21.06 19.59
CA LYS A 345 -5.28 21.74 20.90
C LYS A 345 -4.48 21.04 22.03
N GLN A 346 -4.13 19.76 21.86
CA GLN A 346 -3.36 18.93 22.80
C GLN A 346 -1.95 18.56 22.29
N ALA A 347 -1.45 19.21 21.23
CA ALA A 347 -0.22 18.82 20.52
C ALA A 347 1.06 18.80 21.37
N ASP A 348 1.06 19.43 22.55
CA ASP A 348 2.27 19.69 23.33
C ASP A 348 2.60 18.63 24.39
N SER A 349 1.70 17.67 24.69
CA SER A 349 1.91 16.69 25.77
C SER A 349 1.96 15.21 25.35
N LEU A 350 1.33 14.81 24.24
CA LEU A 350 1.25 13.39 23.84
C LEU A 350 2.16 13.06 22.63
N PRO A 351 2.67 11.82 22.53
CA PRO A 351 3.37 11.34 21.34
C PRO A 351 2.53 11.52 20.07
N LEU A 352 3.13 12.02 18.99
CA LEU A 352 2.47 12.09 17.69
C LEU A 352 2.48 10.71 17.03
N ILE A 353 1.30 10.24 16.64
CA ILE A 353 1.15 9.01 15.87
C ILE A 353 0.62 9.34 14.47
N VAL A 354 1.29 8.81 13.45
CA VAL A 354 0.88 8.89 12.04
C VAL A 354 0.57 7.47 11.56
N ASN A 355 -0.70 7.21 11.26
CA ASN A 355 -1.17 5.99 10.63
C ASN A 355 -1.15 6.17 9.10
N LEU A 356 -0.52 5.24 8.38
CA LEU A 356 -0.55 5.12 6.93
C LEU A 356 -1.22 3.80 6.55
N ASP A 357 -2.44 3.87 6.01
CA ASP A 357 -3.21 2.69 5.62
C ASP A 357 -3.01 2.37 4.13
N TYR A 358 -2.19 1.35 3.86
CA TYR A 358 -1.92 0.83 2.52
C TYR A 358 -2.99 -0.16 2.02
N CYS A 359 -4.03 -0.44 2.80
CA CYS A 359 -5.22 -1.14 2.32
C CYS A 359 -6.17 -0.20 1.56
N CYS A 360 -5.92 1.11 1.62
CA CYS A 360 -6.62 2.13 0.86
C CYS A 360 -5.79 2.59 -0.37
N VAL A 361 -6.46 2.87 -1.49
CA VAL A 361 -5.85 3.48 -2.68
C VAL A 361 -6.63 4.75 -3.04
N PRO A 362 -6.00 5.95 -2.97
CA PRO A 362 -4.64 6.23 -2.51
C PRO A 362 -4.46 5.97 -1.00
N VAL A 363 -3.20 5.88 -0.55
CA VAL A 363 -2.84 5.61 0.86
C VAL A 363 -3.49 6.66 1.77
N LYS A 364 -4.32 6.20 2.70
CA LYS A 364 -5.03 7.05 3.66
C LYS A 364 -4.11 7.35 4.84
N MET A 365 -3.98 8.63 5.18
CA MET A 365 -3.23 9.08 6.35
C MET A 365 -4.18 9.48 7.47
N THR A 366 -3.87 9.09 8.70
CA THR A 366 -4.58 9.56 9.91
C THR A 366 -3.54 9.94 10.95
N ILE A 367 -3.78 11.05 11.65
CA ILE A 367 -2.84 11.59 12.64
C ILE A 367 -3.57 11.74 13.96
N GLY A 368 -2.92 11.34 15.04
CA GLY A 368 -3.49 11.45 16.39
C GLY A 368 -2.48 11.17 17.49
N SER A 369 -3.01 10.79 18.65
CA SER A 369 -2.26 10.40 19.84
C SER A 369 -2.28 8.87 19.99
N PRO A 370 -1.56 8.29 20.98
CA PRO A 370 -1.64 6.85 21.25
C PRO A 370 -3.03 6.34 21.59
N THR A 371 -3.95 7.21 22.00
CA THR A 371 -5.34 6.85 22.33
C THR A 371 -6.30 7.02 21.15
N THR A 372 -6.06 8.01 20.27
CA THR A 372 -6.95 8.29 19.12
C THR A 372 -6.51 7.64 17.82
N CYS A 373 -5.23 7.24 17.72
CA CYS A 373 -4.63 6.65 16.53
C CYS A 373 -3.82 5.42 16.96
N ARG A 374 -4.51 4.29 17.16
CA ARG A 374 -3.93 3.01 17.59
C ARG A 374 -4.35 1.86 16.66
N PRO A 375 -3.59 0.76 16.58
CA PRO A 375 -3.91 -0.38 15.73
C PRO A 375 -5.29 -0.98 16.06
N SER A 376 -5.99 -1.44 15.04
CA SER A 376 -7.20 -2.26 15.22
C SER A 376 -6.82 -3.60 15.83
N GLY A 377 -7.64 -4.14 16.73
CA GLY A 377 -7.37 -5.42 17.41
C GLY A 377 -6.36 -5.36 18.54
N LEU A 378 -5.86 -4.17 18.92
CA LEU A 378 -4.94 -3.99 20.05
C LEU A 378 -5.51 -4.56 21.38
N ASP A 379 -6.83 -4.49 21.55
CA ASP A 379 -7.52 -4.98 22.75
C ASP A 379 -7.73 -6.51 22.72
N ASP A 380 -7.52 -7.16 21.57
CA ASP A 380 -7.70 -8.61 21.37
C ASP A 380 -6.37 -9.38 21.23
N ASP A 381 -5.29 -8.70 20.79
CA ASP A 381 -3.97 -9.28 20.58
C ASP A 381 -2.97 -8.81 21.66
N GLU A 382 -2.59 -9.73 22.56
CA GLU A 382 -1.68 -9.46 23.67
C GLU A 382 -0.25 -9.13 23.20
N GLU A 383 0.22 -9.75 22.12
CA GLU A 383 1.56 -9.52 21.59
C GLU A 383 1.66 -8.15 20.91
N LEU A 384 0.66 -7.80 20.09
CA LEU A 384 0.53 -6.48 19.49
C LEU A 384 0.44 -5.39 20.57
N ARG A 385 -0.34 -5.63 21.64
CA ARG A 385 -0.46 -4.71 22.77
C ARG A 385 0.86 -4.50 23.48
N ALA A 386 1.56 -5.58 23.83
CA ALA A 386 2.87 -5.49 24.49
C ALA A 386 3.89 -4.74 23.62
N SER A 387 3.87 -4.98 22.30
CA SER A 387 4.75 -4.29 21.34
C SER A 387 4.42 -2.80 21.22
N TRP A 388 3.14 -2.45 21.14
CA TRP A 388 2.64 -1.07 21.13
C TRP A 388 3.00 -0.33 22.41
N ASP A 389 2.68 -0.88 23.58
CA ASP A 389 2.96 -0.23 24.85
C ASP A 389 4.48 -0.01 25.03
N ALA A 390 5.29 -0.98 24.65
CA ALA A 390 6.75 -0.87 24.70
C ALA A 390 7.31 0.20 23.75
N ILE A 391 6.70 0.45 22.58
CA ILE A 391 7.15 1.50 21.67
C ILE A 391 6.69 2.89 22.13
N ILE A 392 5.46 3.01 22.64
CA ILE A 392 4.95 4.26 23.20
C ILE A 392 5.77 4.68 24.41
N GLU A 393 6.04 3.77 25.35
CA GLU A 393 6.90 4.05 26.51
C GLU A 393 8.30 4.53 26.09
N LYS A 394 8.87 3.94 25.03
CA LYS A 394 10.16 4.38 24.47
C LYS A 394 10.10 5.79 23.87
N ILE A 395 8.98 6.17 23.24
CA ILE A 395 8.81 7.51 22.67
C ILE A 395 8.65 8.54 23.79
N GLU A 396 7.82 8.23 24.79
CA GLU A 396 7.58 9.10 25.95
C GLU A 396 8.84 9.35 26.77
N LYS A 397 9.72 8.35 26.90
CA LYS A 397 11.03 8.49 27.57
C LYS A 397 12.05 9.31 26.78
N ARG A 398 11.82 9.56 25.48
CA ARG A 398 12.75 10.30 24.62
C ARG A 398 12.33 11.78 24.52
N SER A 399 12.62 12.44 23.40
CA SER A 399 12.25 13.84 23.16
C SER A 399 10.83 13.94 22.59
N LYS A 400 10.17 15.08 22.82
CA LYS A 400 8.89 15.48 22.18
C LYS A 400 8.97 15.61 20.65
N ASP A 401 10.18 15.56 20.12
CA ASP A 401 10.51 15.62 18.70
C ASP A 401 10.47 14.25 18.03
N ILE A 402 10.17 13.17 18.76
CA ILE A 402 10.04 11.82 18.21
C ILE A 402 8.56 11.43 18.18
N GLY A 403 8.13 10.91 17.04
CA GLY A 403 6.79 10.34 16.84
C GLY A 403 6.87 8.88 16.41
N LEU A 404 5.69 8.31 16.18
CA LEU A 404 5.52 6.99 15.61
C LEU A 404 4.86 7.10 14.23
N VAL A 405 5.43 6.43 13.24
CA VAL A 405 4.68 6.01 12.06
C VAL A 405 4.27 4.56 12.26
N TYR A 406 2.98 4.31 12.11
CA TYR A 406 2.39 2.98 12.08
C TYR A 406 1.76 2.79 10.69
N ALA A 407 2.09 1.69 10.02
CA ALA A 407 1.56 1.37 8.69
C ALA A 407 0.71 0.10 8.75
N VAL A 408 -0.52 0.19 8.21
CA VAL A 408 -1.38 -0.97 7.96
C VAL A 408 -1.08 -1.47 6.56
N ILE A 409 -0.71 -2.74 6.44
CA ILE A 409 -0.23 -3.34 5.20
C ILE A 409 -1.17 -4.50 4.81
N PRO A 410 -1.58 -4.59 3.53
CA PRO A 410 -2.46 -5.66 3.05
C PRO A 410 -1.76 -7.02 3.11
N GLU A 411 -2.39 -8.01 3.74
CA GLU A 411 -1.96 -9.41 3.77
C GLU A 411 -3.13 -10.31 3.38
N GLY A 412 -3.74 -10.00 2.22
CA GLY A 412 -4.89 -10.72 1.70
C GLY A 412 -6.16 -10.50 2.52
N GLU A 413 -6.66 -11.55 3.16
CA GLU A 413 -7.85 -11.53 4.01
C GLU A 413 -7.56 -10.92 5.40
N ALA A 414 -6.28 -10.74 5.72
CA ALA A 414 -5.81 -10.11 6.94
C ALA A 414 -5.03 -8.82 6.65
N THR A 415 -4.64 -8.13 7.72
CA THR A 415 -3.70 -7.02 7.64
C THR A 415 -2.57 -7.22 8.62
N THR A 416 -1.41 -6.65 8.29
CA THR A 416 -0.27 -6.61 9.18
C THR A 416 0.15 -5.17 9.47
N CYS A 417 1.00 -5.04 10.46
CA CYS A 417 1.30 -3.80 11.15
C CYS A 417 2.82 -3.60 11.15
N LEU A 418 3.28 -2.47 10.61
CA LEU A 418 4.68 -2.02 10.76
C LEU A 418 4.73 -0.77 11.63
N MET A 419 5.54 -0.81 12.68
CA MET A 419 5.77 0.33 13.57
C MET A 419 7.20 0.86 13.44
N HIS A 420 7.35 2.15 13.20
CA HIS A 420 8.66 2.79 13.03
C HIS A 420 8.71 4.15 13.72
N MET A 421 9.66 4.34 14.65
CA MET A 421 9.90 5.65 15.26
C MET A 421 10.48 6.61 14.23
N VAL A 422 9.99 7.85 14.20
CA VAL A 422 10.41 8.88 13.26
C VAL A 422 10.71 10.19 14.00
N ASP A 423 11.70 10.92 13.51
CA ASP A 423 11.92 12.29 13.97
C ASP A 423 10.88 13.21 13.33
N ILE A 424 10.27 14.07 14.14
CA ILE A 424 9.37 15.13 13.72
C ILE A 424 10.23 16.40 13.64
N PRO A 425 10.71 16.80 12.45
CA PRO A 425 11.66 17.89 12.37
C PRO A 425 10.96 19.20 12.77
N LYS A 426 11.56 19.95 13.71
CA LYS A 426 11.11 21.27 14.12
C LYS A 426 11.01 22.20 12.90
N ASN A 427 10.04 23.11 12.92
CA ASN A 427 9.93 24.14 11.89
C ASN A 427 11.22 24.98 11.91
N PRO A 428 12.04 24.98 10.85
CA PRO A 428 13.25 25.79 10.80
C PRO A 428 12.97 27.31 10.87
N ASP A 429 11.72 27.73 10.57
CA ASP A 429 11.29 29.14 10.53
C ASP A 429 10.50 29.61 11.76
N ALA A 430 10.31 28.75 12.78
CA ALA A 430 9.68 29.18 14.03
C ALA A 430 10.65 30.07 14.82
N ARG A 431 10.63 31.39 14.54
CA ARG A 431 11.30 32.35 15.42
C ARG A 431 10.72 32.24 16.82
N PRO A 432 11.56 32.29 17.87
CA PRO A 432 11.05 32.40 19.24
C PRO A 432 10.11 33.60 19.34
N SER A 433 9.07 33.49 20.16
CA SER A 433 8.14 34.59 20.42
C SER A 433 8.94 35.85 20.79
N PRO A 434 8.69 37.00 20.14
CA PRO A 434 9.47 38.20 20.39
C PRO A 434 9.37 38.57 21.86
N THR A 435 10.52 38.86 22.46
CA THR A 435 10.60 39.34 23.84
C THR A 435 9.79 40.64 24.00
N PRO A 436 9.29 40.96 25.20
CA PRO A 436 8.59 42.22 25.44
C PRO A 436 9.38 43.46 24.96
N GLU A 437 10.71 43.41 25.04
CA GLU A 437 11.61 44.44 24.51
C GLU A 437 11.56 44.54 22.97
N GLU A 438 11.54 43.41 22.25
CA GLU A 438 11.46 43.37 20.78
C GLU A 438 10.10 43.83 20.26
N VAL A 439 9.01 43.48 20.95
CA VAL A 439 7.67 43.99 20.64
C VAL A 439 7.61 45.51 20.84
N LYS A 440 8.20 46.02 21.93
CA LYS A 440 8.27 47.46 22.21
C LYS A 440 9.11 48.21 21.17
N ALA A 441 10.21 47.63 20.72
CA ALA A 441 11.05 48.19 19.66
C ALA A 441 10.33 48.20 18.30
N GLY A 442 9.61 47.13 17.96
CA GLY A 442 8.79 47.03 16.76
C GLY A 442 7.65 48.05 16.73
N LEU A 443 6.93 48.20 17.83
CA LEU A 443 5.85 49.19 17.96
C LEU A 443 6.38 50.63 17.86
N SER A 444 7.52 50.92 18.51
CA SER A 444 8.17 52.24 18.43
C SER A 444 8.57 52.60 16.99
N ARG A 445 8.93 51.60 16.19
CA ARG A 445 9.27 51.76 14.78
C ARG A 445 8.04 52.00 13.91
N ILE A 446 6.96 51.24 14.12
CA ILE A 446 5.69 51.41 13.40
C ILE A 446 5.09 52.79 13.68
N VAL A 447 5.13 53.26 14.94
CA VAL A 447 4.66 54.61 15.29
C VAL A 447 5.47 55.69 14.57
N ARG A 448 6.79 55.55 14.44
CA ARG A 448 7.62 56.48 13.65
C ARG A 448 7.29 56.47 12.16
N GLU A 449 7.06 55.29 11.59
CA GLU A 449 6.78 55.12 10.16
C GLU A 449 5.37 55.63 9.78
N VAL A 450 4.37 55.45 10.65
CA VAL A 450 2.99 55.90 10.39
C VAL A 450 2.82 57.41 10.56
N THR A 451 3.56 58.04 11.48
CA THR A 451 3.34 59.47 11.80
C THR A 451 4.34 60.43 11.18
N GLY A 452 5.37 59.94 10.49
CA GLY A 452 6.26 60.75 9.65
C GLY A 452 6.98 61.94 10.31
N SER A 453 7.05 62.04 11.64
CA SER A 453 7.64 63.19 12.33
C SER A 453 8.20 62.82 13.70
N ASN A 454 9.42 63.28 13.96
CA ASN A 454 10.14 63.14 15.23
C ASN A 454 9.59 64.18 16.24
N PRO A 455 9.08 63.79 17.43
CA PRO A 455 8.44 64.71 18.37
C PRO A 455 9.40 65.79 18.95
N HIS A 456 10.69 65.71 18.66
CA HIS A 456 11.71 66.68 19.09
C HIS A 456 11.97 67.83 18.10
N ALA A 457 11.17 67.98 17.03
CA ALA A 457 11.47 68.94 15.96
C ALA A 457 10.99 70.40 16.20
N TYR A 458 10.23 70.70 17.26
CA TYR A 458 9.67 72.05 17.46
C TYR A 458 10.34 72.80 18.62
N GLY A 459 11.18 73.77 18.27
CA GLY A 459 11.81 74.70 19.20
C GLY A 459 10.88 75.84 19.67
N PRO A 460 11.36 76.76 20.53
CA PRO A 460 10.54 77.78 21.21
C PRO A 460 9.78 78.74 20.29
N GLY A 461 10.13 78.82 19.00
CA GLY A 461 9.50 79.69 17.99
C GLY A 461 8.34 79.07 17.20
N ALA A 462 7.87 77.88 17.56
CA ALA A 462 6.77 77.20 16.83
C ALA A 462 5.44 77.96 16.95
N SER A 463 4.75 78.07 15.81
CA SER A 463 3.43 78.72 15.67
C SER A 463 2.33 78.01 16.49
N GLU A 464 1.25 78.72 16.80
CA GLU A 464 0.12 78.18 17.57
C GLU A 464 -0.50 76.95 16.88
N GLU A 465 -0.51 76.92 15.55
CA GLU A 465 -0.98 75.80 14.75
C GLU A 465 -0.09 74.55 14.90
N GLU A 466 1.23 74.73 14.96
CA GLU A 466 2.19 73.64 15.19
C GLU A 466 2.08 73.09 16.62
N ARG A 467 1.82 73.94 17.62
CA ARG A 467 1.57 73.53 19.00
C ARG A 467 0.25 72.76 19.13
N MET A 468 -0.76 73.13 18.37
CA MET A 468 -2.06 72.43 18.34
C MET A 468 -1.92 71.04 17.72
N LYS A 469 -1.15 70.90 16.63
CA LYS A 469 -0.80 69.62 15.99
C LYS A 469 -0.01 68.71 16.94
N ALA A 470 0.94 69.25 17.71
CA ALA A 470 1.70 68.49 18.71
C ALA A 470 0.83 67.99 19.88
N ARG A 471 -0.17 68.77 20.31
CA ARG A 471 -1.14 68.34 21.36
C ARG A 471 -2.09 67.26 20.85
N ALA A 472 -2.59 67.38 19.63
CA ALA A 472 -3.41 66.35 18.99
C ALA A 472 -2.62 65.03 18.80
N TYR A 473 -1.33 65.12 18.46
CA TYR A 473 -0.40 63.99 18.38
C TYR A 473 -0.22 63.27 19.73
N ALA A 474 0.00 64.01 20.81
CA ALA A 474 0.15 63.45 22.15
C ALA A 474 -1.14 62.75 22.64
N ALA A 475 -2.32 63.27 22.27
CA ALA A 475 -3.60 62.65 22.59
C ALA A 475 -3.84 61.36 21.80
N GLY A 476 -3.57 61.35 20.49
CA GLY A 476 -3.74 60.18 19.62
C GLY A 476 -2.78 59.03 19.95
N SER A 477 -1.55 59.34 20.36
CA SER A 477 -0.56 58.35 20.81
C SER A 477 -1.02 57.60 22.07
N ARG A 478 -1.56 58.32 23.07
CA ARG A 478 -2.08 57.70 24.29
C ARG A 478 -3.31 56.83 24.07
N VAL A 479 -4.18 57.19 23.11
CA VAL A 479 -5.35 56.37 22.73
C VAL A 479 -4.92 55.08 22.03
N THR A 480 -3.94 55.18 21.12
CA THR A 480 -3.38 54.02 20.42
C THR A 480 -2.69 53.05 21.40
N GLU A 481 -1.91 53.59 22.34
CA GLU A 481 -1.21 52.80 23.36
C GLU A 481 -2.20 52.09 24.31
N ALA A 482 -3.30 52.77 24.70
CA ALA A 482 -4.37 52.19 25.52
C ALA A 482 -5.16 51.08 24.80
N LEU A 483 -5.43 51.23 23.50
CA LEU A 483 -6.11 50.20 22.69
C LEU A 483 -5.26 48.94 22.51
N ILE A 484 -3.94 49.10 22.34
CA ILE A 484 -3.00 48.00 22.21
C ILE A 484 -2.84 47.23 23.54
N LEU A 485 -2.72 47.94 24.67
CA LEU A 485 -2.68 47.32 26.00
C LEU A 485 -3.97 46.55 26.33
N ASN A 486 -5.14 47.06 25.90
CA ASN A 486 -6.40 46.33 26.03
C ASN A 486 -6.46 45.09 25.12
N GLY A 487 -5.98 45.18 23.88
CA GLY A 487 -5.88 44.03 22.97
C GLY A 487 -4.97 42.92 23.50
N MET A 488 -3.83 43.28 24.08
CA MET A 488 -2.91 42.32 24.72
C MET A 488 -3.48 41.66 25.96
N ASN A 489 -4.29 42.39 26.76
CA ASN A 489 -4.99 41.82 27.92
C ASN A 489 -6.14 40.88 27.52
N LEU A 490 -6.82 41.13 26.39
CA LEU A 490 -7.84 40.22 25.84
C LEU A 490 -7.21 38.94 25.29
N ALA A 491 -6.05 39.02 24.62
CA ALA A 491 -5.29 37.87 24.15
C ALA A 491 -4.76 36.98 25.31
N ARG A 492 -4.35 37.57 26.44
CA ARG A 492 -3.94 36.82 27.64
C ARG A 492 -5.09 36.13 28.38
N LYS A 493 -6.33 36.61 28.22
CA LYS A 493 -7.53 36.02 28.85
C LYS A 493 -8.25 35.00 27.97
N GLY A 494 -7.72 34.68 26.78
CA GLY A 494 -8.20 33.57 25.95
C GLY A 494 -9.58 33.77 25.31
N ASN A 495 -10.01 35.02 25.10
CA ASN A 495 -11.32 35.34 24.51
C ASN A 495 -11.27 35.76 23.03
N ILE A 496 -10.30 35.27 22.25
CA ILE A 496 -10.33 35.21 20.78
C ILE A 496 -9.66 33.91 20.34
#